data_AF-A0A536KXT0-F1
#
_entry.id   AF-A0A536KXT0-F1
#
_cell.length_a   1.000
_cell.length_b   1.000
_cell.length_c   1.000
_cell.angle_alpha   90.00
_cell.angle_beta   90.00
_cell.angle_gamma   90.00
#
_symmetry.space_group_name_H-M   'P 1'
#
loop_
_entity.id
_entity.type
_entity.pdbx_description
1 polymer ?
#
loop_
_entity_poly.entity_id
_entity_poly.type
_entity_poly.pdbx_seq_one_letter_code
_entity_poly.pdbx_strand_id
1 'polypeptide(L)'
;NCIGVCPTGALMFKSEHDMRAAGTWDESRQTVTETVCPYCGVGCMLELRVQDNSIVKVTSPLDNTVTSGHLCVKGRFGFQFVQRREPKATS
;
A
#
# COMPACT_ATOMS: atom_id res chain seq x y z
N ASN A 1 -12.95 6.48 -4.04
CA ASN A 1 -11.63 6.56 -3.36
C ASN A 1 -10.89 7.85 -3.68
N CYS A 2 -10.95 8.88 -2.83
CA CYS A 2 -10.35 10.21 -3.10
C CYS A 2 -8.82 10.21 -3.21
N ILE A 3 -8.13 9.46 -2.33
CA ILE A 3 -6.67 9.31 -2.34
C ILE A 3 -6.14 8.65 -3.62
N GLY A 4 -6.92 7.74 -4.23
CA GLY A 4 -6.49 7.01 -5.44
C GLY A 4 -6.64 7.82 -6.73
N VAL A 5 -7.39 8.94 -6.67
CA VAL A 5 -7.70 9.78 -7.84
C VAL A 5 -7.19 11.21 -7.69
N CYS A 6 -6.51 11.53 -6.58
CA CYS A 6 -6.02 12.88 -6.30
C CYS A 6 -4.86 13.23 -7.23
N PRO A 7 -5.02 14.19 -8.17
CA PRO A 7 -3.99 14.48 -9.16
C PRO A 7 -2.87 15.37 -8.61
N THR A 8 -3.12 16.05 -7.49
CA THR A 8 -2.17 17.01 -6.88
C THR A 8 -1.29 16.39 -5.80
N GLY A 9 -1.60 15.17 -5.35
CA GLY A 9 -0.95 14.56 -4.19
C GLY A 9 -1.37 15.17 -2.84
N ALA A 10 -2.37 16.07 -2.80
CA ALA A 10 -2.89 16.63 -1.55
C ALA A 10 -3.45 15.54 -0.61
N LEU A 11 -3.98 14.46 -1.18
CA LEU A 11 -4.35 13.25 -0.47
C LEU A 11 -3.39 12.14 -0.86
N MET A 12 -2.61 11.65 0.10
CA MET A 12 -1.60 10.61 -0.11
C MET A 12 -1.46 9.70 1.12
N PHE A 13 -0.73 8.59 0.97
CA PHE A 13 -0.50 7.67 2.08
C PHE A 13 0.42 8.33 3.10
N LYS A 14 0.15 8.16 4.40
CA LYS A 14 1.01 8.71 5.45
C LYS A 14 2.46 8.21 5.33
N SER A 15 2.64 6.92 5.08
CA SER A 15 3.96 6.32 4.82
C SER A 15 4.66 6.97 3.63
N GLU A 16 3.97 7.18 2.52
CA GLU A 16 4.53 7.87 1.35
C GLU A 16 4.89 9.33 1.68
N HIS A 17 4.01 10.05 2.38
CA HIS A 17 4.25 11.44 2.79
C HIS A 17 5.50 11.55 3.67
N ASP A 18 5.56 10.74 4.74
CA ASP A 18 6.64 10.76 5.71
C ASP A 18 7.98 10.39 5.05
N MET A 19 8.00 9.36 4.18
CA MET A 19 9.21 8.94 3.47
C MET A 19 9.67 9.97 2.43
N ARG A 20 8.75 10.64 1.74
CA ARG A 20 9.11 11.75 0.83
C ARG A 20 9.71 12.93 1.62
N ALA A 21 9.11 13.28 2.76
CA ALA A 21 9.64 14.34 3.63
C ALA A 21 11.03 13.99 4.19
N ALA A 22 11.29 12.72 4.48
CA ALA A 22 12.59 12.21 4.93
C ALA A 22 13.60 11.96 3.80
N GLY A 23 13.22 12.12 2.52
CA GLY A 23 14.07 11.82 1.37
C GLY A 23 14.37 10.33 1.17
N THR A 24 13.60 9.43 1.78
CA THR A 24 13.80 7.97 1.72
C THR A 24 12.87 7.25 0.74
N TRP A 25 11.90 7.97 0.17
CA TRP A 25 10.99 7.42 -0.85
C TRP A 25 11.72 7.21 -2.19
N ASP A 26 11.76 5.96 -2.65
CA ASP A 26 12.40 5.58 -3.91
C ASP A 26 11.58 4.53 -4.64
N GLU A 27 10.89 4.96 -5.69
CA GLU A 27 10.02 4.09 -6.48
C GLU A 27 10.79 3.03 -7.27
N SER A 28 12.06 3.28 -7.60
CA SER A 28 12.89 2.32 -8.35
C SER A 28 13.29 1.10 -7.50
N ARG A 29 13.29 1.27 -6.18
CA ARG A 29 13.55 0.19 -5.20
C ARG A 29 12.27 -0.51 -4.73
N GLN A 30 11.10 -0.12 -5.25
CA GLN A 30 9.83 -0.71 -4.85
C GLN A 30 9.49 -1.93 -5.70
N THR A 31 9.13 -3.02 -5.03
CA THR A 31 8.50 -4.18 -5.68
C THR A 31 6.99 -4.07 -5.56
N VAL A 32 6.28 -4.45 -6.61
CA VAL A 32 4.82 -4.58 -6.61
C VAL A 32 4.46 -6.07 -6.58
N THR A 33 3.64 -6.47 -5.61
CA THR A 33 3.13 -7.84 -5.50
C THR A 33 1.61 -7.83 -5.47
N GLU A 34 0.99 -8.59 -6.37
CA GLU A 34 -0.45 -8.78 -6.38
C GLU A 34 -0.89 -9.86 -5.40
N THR A 35 -1.99 -9.63 -4.68
CA THR A 35 -2.58 -10.61 -3.78
C THR A 35 -4.07 -10.35 -3.56
N VAL A 36 -4.77 -11.29 -2.92
CA VAL A 36 -6.19 -11.16 -2.59
C VAL A 36 -6.36 -10.60 -1.19
N CYS A 37 -7.24 -9.62 -1.03
CA CYS A 37 -7.56 -9.02 0.26
C CYS A 37 -8.24 -10.03 1.21
N PRO A 38 -7.68 -10.30 2.40
CA PRO A 38 -8.23 -11.31 3.33
C PRO A 38 -9.35 -10.77 4.24
N TYR A 39 -9.71 -9.49 4.13
CA TYR A 39 -10.58 -8.84 5.11
C TYR A 39 -12.05 -9.19 5.03
N CYS A 40 -12.56 -9.55 3.85
CA CYS A 40 -13.97 -9.88 3.62
C CYS A 40 -14.12 -10.76 2.37
N GLY A 41 -15.31 -11.33 2.16
CA GLY A 41 -15.58 -12.25 1.06
C GLY A 41 -15.64 -11.66 -0.35
N VAL A 42 -15.43 -10.34 -0.53
CA VAL A 42 -15.44 -9.69 -1.85
C VAL A 42 -14.25 -10.13 -2.72
N GLY A 43 -13.12 -10.47 -2.11
CA GLY A 43 -11.94 -10.94 -2.84
C GLY A 43 -11.24 -9.84 -3.67
N CYS A 44 -11.15 -8.62 -3.13
CA CYS A 44 -10.50 -7.49 -3.81
C CYS A 44 -9.03 -7.80 -4.16
N MET A 45 -8.61 -7.53 -5.41
CA MET A 45 -7.20 -7.59 -5.80
C MET A 45 -6.42 -6.42 -5.19
N LEU A 46 -5.32 -6.70 -4.51
CA LEU A 46 -4.41 -5.74 -3.90
C LEU A 46 -3.09 -5.72 -4.65
N GLU A 47 -2.55 -4.54 -4.91
CA GLU A 47 -1.15 -4.32 -5.27
C GLU A 47 -0.39 -3.83 -4.04
N LEU A 48 0.46 -4.67 -3.47
CA LEU A 48 1.33 -4.31 -2.35
C LEU A 48 2.61 -3.70 -2.90
N ARG A 49 2.89 -2.43 -2.57
CA ARG A 49 4.16 -1.77 -2.88
C ARG A 49 5.07 -1.90 -1.68
N VAL A 50 6.23 -2.52 -1.86
CA VAL A 50 7.20 -2.83 -0.81
C VAL A 50 8.52 -2.14 -1.09
N GLN A 51 9.04 -1.40 -0.12
CA GLN A 51 10.38 -0.82 -0.13
C GLN A 51 11.10 -1.27 1.14
N ASP A 52 12.37 -1.68 1.06
CA ASP A 52 13.19 -2.01 2.24
C ASP A 52 12.53 -3.05 3.16
N ASN A 53 11.87 -4.05 2.55
CA ASN A 53 11.12 -5.11 3.25
C ASN A 53 9.93 -4.59 4.09
N SER A 54 9.42 -3.40 3.77
CA SER A 54 8.21 -2.82 4.35
C SER A 54 7.18 -2.46 3.29
N ILE A 55 5.92 -2.82 3.50
CA ILE A 55 4.79 -2.36 2.67
C ILE A 55 4.61 -0.86 2.91
N VAL A 56 4.82 -0.05 1.89
CA VAL A 56 4.75 1.42 1.96
C VAL A 56 3.44 1.96 1.40
N LYS A 57 2.74 1.20 0.55
CA LYS A 57 1.49 1.62 -0.11
C LYS A 57 0.71 0.41 -0.61
N VAL A 58 -0.62 0.48 -0.55
CA VAL A 58 -1.50 -0.57 -1.11
C VAL A 58 -2.51 0.04 -2.08
N THR A 59 -2.47 -0.43 -3.32
CA THR A 59 -3.38 -0.01 -4.40
C THR A 59 -4.17 -1.21 -4.94
N SER A 60 -4.95 -0.98 -5.97
CA SER A 60 -5.66 -2.03 -6.71
C SER A 60 -5.63 -1.60 -8.18
N PRO A 61 -5.52 -2.54 -9.14
CA PRO A 61 -5.48 -2.19 -10.55
C PRO A 61 -6.78 -1.50 -10.98
N LEU A 62 -6.68 -0.44 -11.79
CA LEU A 62 -7.83 0.33 -12.25
C LEU A 62 -8.76 -0.48 -13.17
N ASP A 63 -8.19 -1.45 -13.89
CA ASP A 63 -8.85 -2.35 -14.82
C ASP A 63 -9.36 -3.65 -14.18
N ASN A 64 -9.19 -3.82 -12.86
CA ASN A 64 -9.69 -5.00 -12.16
C ASN A 64 -11.23 -5.03 -12.17
N THR A 65 -11.79 -6.20 -12.50
CA THR A 65 -13.25 -6.41 -12.64
C THR A 65 -14.03 -6.35 -11.33
N VAL A 66 -13.37 -6.60 -10.19
CA VAL A 66 -13.99 -6.61 -8.86
C VAL A 66 -13.90 -5.24 -8.21
N THR A 67 -12.73 -4.61 -8.28
CA THR A 67 -12.43 -3.39 -7.53
C THR A 67 -12.45 -2.12 -8.37
N SER A 68 -12.11 -2.19 -9.66
CA SER A 68 -11.88 -1.03 -10.53
C SER A 68 -10.99 0.04 -9.85
N GLY A 69 -9.93 -0.41 -9.20
CA GLY A 69 -9.00 0.42 -8.42
C GLY A 69 -9.49 0.90 -7.05
N HIS A 70 -10.72 0.56 -6.67
CA HIS A 70 -11.32 0.92 -5.40
C HIS A 70 -11.12 -0.15 -4.33
N LEU A 71 -10.77 0.32 -3.14
CA LEU A 71 -10.58 -0.50 -1.94
C LEU A 71 -11.26 0.19 -0.77
N CYS A 72 -11.91 -0.60 0.09
CA CYS A 72 -12.39 -0.10 1.38
C CYS A 72 -11.21 0.28 2.30
N VAL A 73 -11.51 0.93 3.42
CA VAL A 73 -10.49 1.36 4.40
C VAL A 73 -9.60 0.19 4.87
N LYS A 74 -10.18 -1.01 5.05
CA LYS A 74 -9.46 -2.20 5.51
C LYS A 74 -8.50 -2.73 4.44
N GLY A 75 -8.95 -2.86 3.20
CA GLY A 75 -8.10 -3.31 2.09
C GLY A 75 -6.95 -2.33 1.80
N ARG A 76 -7.19 -1.02 1.96
CA ARG A 76 -6.20 0.02 1.64
C ARG A 76 -5.18 0.29 2.74
N PHE A 77 -5.60 0.27 4.01
CA PHE A 77 -4.77 0.70 5.13
C PHE A 77 -4.56 -0.36 6.20
N GLY A 78 -5.27 -1.49 6.09
CA GLY A 78 -5.24 -2.54 7.09
C GLY A 78 -3.91 -3.31 7.16
N PHE A 79 -3.00 -3.20 6.20
CA PHE A 79 -1.78 -4.02 6.13
C PHE A 79 -0.79 -3.84 7.31
N GLN A 80 -0.95 -2.85 8.18
CA GLN A 80 0.01 -2.60 9.28
C GLN A 80 0.16 -3.78 10.25
N PHE A 81 -0.85 -4.64 10.42
CA PHE A 81 -0.75 -5.76 11.36
C PHE A 81 0.29 -6.80 10.96
N VAL A 82 0.57 -6.99 9.66
CA VAL A 82 1.59 -7.94 9.18
C VAL A 82 3.01 -7.40 9.26
N GLN A 83 3.16 -6.11 9.53
CA GLN A 83 4.45 -5.43 9.59
C GLN A 83 4.98 -5.21 10.99
N ARG A 84 4.24 -5.62 12.02
CA ARG A 84 4.73 -5.71 13.39
C ARG A 84 5.67 -6.90 13.50
N ARG A 85 6.87 -6.75 12.94
CA ARG A 85 8.00 -7.64 13.13
C ARG A 85 8.84 -7.08 14.28
N GLU A 86 9.29 -7.92 15.20
CA GLU A 86 10.32 -7.51 16.16
C GLU A 86 11.53 -6.99 15.37
N PRO A 87 12.20 -5.91 15.83
CA PRO A 87 13.45 -5.49 15.24
C PRO A 87 14.40 -6.70 15.22
N LYS A 88 14.96 -7.03 14.06
CA LYS A 88 16.09 -7.97 14.01
C LYS A 88 17.18 -7.33 14.88
N ALA A 89 17.50 -7.95 16.02
CA ALA A 89 18.69 -7.62 16.76
C ALA A 89 19.87 -7.72 15.78
N THR A 90 20.48 -6.58 15.49
CA THR A 90 21.75 -6.52 14.79
C THR A 90 22.77 -7.25 15.67
N SER A 91 23.28 -8.37 15.16
CA SER A 91 24.44 -9.06 15.75
C SER A 91 25.71 -8.26 15.53
#